data_AF-A0AAN9BJL9-F1
#
_entry.id   AF-A0AAN9BJL9-F1
#
_cell.length_a   1.000
_cell.length_b   1.000
_cell.length_c   1.000
_cell.angle_alpha   90.00
_cell.angle_beta   90.00
_cell.angle_gamma   90.00
#
_symmetry.space_group_name_H-M   'P 1'
#
loop_
_entity.id
_entity.type
_entity.pdbx_description
1 polymer ?
#
loop_
_entity_poly.entity_id
_entity_poly.type
_entity_poly.pdbx_seq_one_letter_code
_entity_poly.pdbx_strand_id
1 'polypeptide(L)'
;MPAVGCPFPQCDYTTPDHDAAVVAALLNAHAMTHAQPAQQPQAAGTAAKVERVRRPSISQGGTTEDWSYFISRWEDYVKATKIAGPDKVIQLLECCDDRLRKDITRAAGGSLTNKTEDEVLKAI
;
A
#
# COMPACT_ATOMS: atom_id res chain seq x y z
N MET A 1 -37.53 -20.62 -4.48
CA MET A 1 -37.44 -20.99 -3.05
C MET A 1 -37.37 -19.70 -2.26
N PRO A 2 -37.98 -19.59 -1.06
CA PRO A 2 -38.07 -18.29 -0.38
C PRO A 2 -36.68 -17.68 -0.18
N ALA A 3 -36.63 -16.35 -0.26
CA ALA A 3 -35.43 -15.55 -0.12
C ALA A 3 -34.66 -15.91 1.18
N VAL A 4 -33.36 -16.20 1.06
CA VAL A 4 -32.52 -16.60 2.19
C VAL A 4 -31.59 -15.44 2.55
N GLY A 5 -31.67 -15.00 3.81
CA GLY A 5 -30.81 -13.96 4.36
C GLY A 5 -29.39 -14.47 4.66
N CYS A 6 -28.41 -13.58 4.56
CA CYS A 6 -27.04 -13.84 4.96
C CYS A 6 -26.95 -14.11 6.48
N PRO A 7 -26.22 -15.13 6.94
CA PRO A 7 -26.12 -15.44 8.37
C PRO A 7 -25.21 -14.49 9.17
N PHE A 8 -24.51 -13.56 8.50
CA PHE A 8 -23.62 -12.61 9.17
C PHE A 8 -24.42 -11.45 9.78
N PRO A 9 -24.28 -11.16 11.09
CA PRO A 9 -25.16 -10.22 11.83
C PRO A 9 -25.07 -8.75 11.38
N GLN A 10 -24.03 -8.40 10.61
CA GLN A 10 -23.80 -7.05 10.06
C GLN A 10 -24.06 -6.98 8.55
N CYS A 11 -24.78 -7.95 7.99
CA CYS A 11 -25.05 -8.04 6.57
C CYS A 11 -26.54 -8.17 6.27
N ASP A 12 -27.09 -7.21 5.52
CA ASP A 12 -28.50 -7.19 5.11
C ASP A 12 -28.73 -7.92 3.77
N TYR A 13 -27.70 -8.56 3.21
CA TYR A 13 -27.81 -9.25 1.93
C TYR A 13 -28.80 -10.41 2.02
N THR A 14 -29.74 -10.43 1.07
CA THR A 14 -30.75 -11.48 0.93
C THR A 14 -30.78 -11.97 -0.51
N THR A 15 -30.79 -13.28 -0.71
CA THR A 15 -30.82 -13.85 -2.07
C THR A 15 -32.20 -13.69 -2.70
N PRO A 16 -32.30 -13.36 -4.01
CA PRO A 16 -33.58 -13.41 -4.75
C PRO A 16 -34.14 -14.84 -4.84
N ASP A 17 -35.45 -14.97 -5.14
CA ASP A 17 -36.11 -16.28 -5.28
C ASP A 17 -35.59 -17.02 -6.52
N HIS A 18 -34.71 -17.99 -6.28
CA HIS A 18 -34.13 -18.86 -7.29
C HIS A 18 -34.14 -20.33 -6.80
N ASP A 19 -33.69 -21.23 -7.66
CA ASP A 19 -33.47 -22.64 -7.32
C ASP A 19 -32.37 -22.81 -6.25
N ALA A 20 -32.41 -23.91 -5.50
CA ALA A 20 -31.47 -24.25 -4.44
C ALA A 20 -30.00 -24.17 -4.85
N ALA A 21 -29.67 -24.67 -6.04
CA ALA A 21 -28.29 -24.65 -6.52
C ALA A 21 -27.80 -23.21 -6.73
N VAL A 22 -28.67 -22.34 -7.25
CA VAL A 22 -28.35 -20.94 -7.53
C VAL A 22 -28.25 -20.13 -6.24
N VAL A 23 -29.19 -20.34 -5.30
CA VAL A 23 -29.16 -19.70 -3.98
C VAL A 23 -27.88 -20.06 -3.22
N ALA A 24 -27.50 -21.33 -3.21
CA ALA A 24 -26.27 -21.78 -2.57
C ALA A 24 -25.01 -21.17 -3.21
N ALA A 25 -24.95 -21.10 -4.54
CA ALA A 25 -23.83 -20.50 -5.26
C ALA A 25 -23.69 -18.99 -4.96
N LEU A 26 -24.81 -18.26 -4.96
CA LEU A 26 -24.85 -16.83 -4.64
C LEU A 26 -24.41 -16.56 -3.19
N LEU A 27 -24.89 -17.37 -2.24
CA LEU A 27 -24.53 -17.21 -0.83
C LEU A 27 -23.05 -17.53 -0.58
N ASN A 28 -22.52 -18.56 -1.25
CA ASN A 28 -21.10 -18.93 -1.16
C ASN A 28 -20.19 -17.85 -1.77
N ALA A 29 -20.57 -17.27 -2.92
CA ALA A 29 -19.86 -16.15 -3.52
C ALA A 29 -19.89 -14.91 -2.60
N HIS A 30 -21.04 -14.61 -2.01
CA HIS A 30 -21.19 -13.52 -1.06
C HIS A 30 -20.33 -13.74 0.22
N ALA A 31 -20.21 -14.98 0.72
CA ALA A 31 -19.40 -15.30 1.89
C ALA A 31 -17.91 -14.94 1.71
N MET A 32 -17.39 -14.95 0.48
CA MET A 32 -16.02 -14.51 0.19
C MET A 32 -15.78 -13.03 0.52
N THR A 33 -16.82 -12.20 0.49
CA THR A 33 -16.73 -10.77 0.87
C THR A 33 -16.54 -10.56 2.37
N HIS A 34 -16.93 -11.54 3.21
CA HIS A 34 -16.69 -11.55 4.66
C HIS A 34 -15.34 -12.15 5.03
N ALA A 35 -14.79 -13.02 4.19
CA ALA A 35 -13.51 -13.70 4.41
C ALA A 35 -12.29 -12.85 4.03
N GLN A 36 -12.47 -11.78 3.26
CA GLN A 36 -11.39 -10.83 3.03
C GLN A 36 -11.12 -10.02 4.31
N PRO A 37 -9.91 -10.08 4.89
CA PRO A 37 -9.52 -9.10 5.90
C PRO A 37 -9.72 -7.71 5.27
N ALA A 38 -10.31 -6.79 6.03
CA ALA A 38 -10.71 -5.46 5.59
C ALA A 38 -9.58 -4.74 4.80
N GLN A 39 -9.50 -4.99 3.50
CA GLN A 39 -8.85 -4.09 2.57
C GLN A 39 -9.82 -2.94 2.45
N GLN A 40 -9.37 -1.78 2.95
CA GLN A 40 -10.05 -0.50 2.85
C GLN A 40 -10.76 -0.38 1.49
N PRO A 41 -11.99 0.17 1.46
CA PRO A 41 -12.79 0.21 0.25
C PRO A 41 -12.02 0.95 -0.84
N GLN A 42 -11.51 0.19 -1.82
CA GLN A 42 -11.16 0.74 -3.12
C GLN A 42 -12.48 1.06 -3.79
N ALA A 43 -12.91 2.30 -3.59
CA ALA A 43 -14.02 2.88 -4.31
C ALA A 43 -13.87 2.55 -5.80
N ALA A 44 -14.84 1.82 -6.33
CA ALA A 44 -15.09 1.70 -7.76
C ALA A 44 -15.55 3.07 -8.28
N GLY A 45 -14.66 4.06 -8.22
CA GLY A 45 -14.76 5.27 -9.00
C GLY A 45 -14.11 4.99 -10.34
N THR A 46 -14.79 5.38 -11.41
CA THR A 46 -14.17 5.73 -12.70
C THR A 46 -13.24 6.92 -12.53
N ALA A 47 -12.33 6.88 -11.56
CA ALA A 47 -11.18 7.74 -11.55
C ALA A 47 -10.35 7.30 -12.74
N ALA A 48 -10.03 8.25 -13.63
CA ALA A 48 -8.90 8.11 -14.53
C ALA A 48 -7.79 7.41 -13.74
N LYS A 49 -7.18 6.34 -14.28
CA LYS A 49 -5.98 5.74 -13.69
C LYS A 49 -4.96 6.87 -13.56
N VAL A 50 -5.00 7.58 -12.43
CA VAL A 50 -3.99 8.57 -12.07
C VAL A 50 -2.75 7.72 -12.05
N GLU A 51 -1.86 8.01 -13.00
CA GLU A 51 -0.60 7.32 -13.15
C GLU A 51 0.03 7.25 -11.76
N ARG A 52 0.29 6.03 -11.27
CA ARG A 52 0.87 5.85 -9.95
C ARG A 52 2.16 6.66 -9.93
N VAL A 53 2.24 7.64 -9.03
CA VAL A 53 3.42 8.50 -8.93
C VAL A 53 4.65 7.61 -8.83
N ARG A 54 5.55 7.75 -9.80
CA ARG A 54 6.74 6.91 -9.90
C ARG A 54 7.60 7.15 -8.66
N ARG A 55 7.92 6.07 -7.95
CA ARG A 55 8.83 6.11 -6.80
C ARG A 55 10.18 6.68 -7.27
N PRO A 56 10.73 7.69 -6.58
CA PRO A 56 12.07 8.18 -6.88
C PRO A 56 13.11 7.11 -6.59
N SER A 57 14.28 7.21 -7.22
CA SER A 57 15.39 6.30 -7.01
C SER A 57 16.65 7.11 -6.79
N ILE A 58 17.50 6.66 -5.88
CA ILE A 58 18.82 7.22 -5.66
C ILE A 58 19.86 6.11 -5.57
N SER A 59 21.03 6.37 -6.14
CA SER A 59 22.13 5.43 -6.16
C SER A 59 23.39 5.99 -5.50
N GLN A 60 24.20 5.10 -4.94
CA GLN A 60 25.51 5.44 -4.39
C GLN A 60 26.42 6.04 -5.48
N GLY A 61 26.87 7.28 -5.31
CA GLY A 61 27.74 8.00 -6.27
C GLY A 61 27.04 9.04 -7.15
N GLY A 62 25.79 9.40 -6.85
CA GLY A 62 25.13 10.56 -7.46
C GLY A 62 25.83 11.88 -7.14
N THR A 63 25.62 12.89 -7.96
CA THR A 63 26.10 14.25 -7.71
C THR A 63 25.25 14.95 -6.65
N THR A 64 25.72 16.09 -6.13
CA THR A 64 24.91 16.93 -5.23
C THR A 64 23.61 17.42 -5.90
N GLU A 65 23.61 17.54 -7.23
CA GLU A 65 22.42 17.85 -8.02
C GLU A 65 21.43 16.68 -8.02
N ASP A 66 21.90 15.43 -8.19
CA ASP A 66 21.06 14.23 -8.08
C ASP A 66 20.40 14.12 -6.70
N TRP A 67 21.13 14.45 -5.63
CA TRP A 67 20.60 14.48 -4.27
C TRP A 67 19.49 15.54 -4.12
N SER A 68 19.74 16.75 -4.59
CA SER A 68 18.77 17.85 -4.51
C SER A 68 17.49 17.53 -5.30
N TYR A 69 17.64 16.91 -6.47
CA TYR A 69 16.53 16.43 -7.28
C TYR A 69 15.77 15.30 -6.59
N PHE A 70 16.49 14.36 -5.98
CA PHE A 70 15.89 13.26 -5.22
C PHE A 70 15.02 13.76 -4.06
N ILE A 71 15.52 14.70 -3.24
CA ILE A 71 14.76 15.27 -2.12
C ILE A 71 13.47 15.93 -2.61
N SER A 72 13.55 16.75 -3.66
CA SER A 72 12.37 17.41 -4.24
C SER A 72 11.33 16.37 -4.70
N ARG A 73 11.78 15.34 -5.42
CA ARG A 73 10.91 14.25 -5.91
C ARG A 73 10.35 13.39 -4.77
N TRP A 74 11.11 13.20 -3.70
CA TRP A 74 10.69 12.47 -2.51
C TRP A 74 9.58 13.23 -1.78
N GLU A 75 9.71 14.54 -1.60
CA GLU A 75 8.65 15.37 -1.01
C GLU A 75 7.35 15.33 -1.82
N ASP A 76 7.44 15.45 -3.15
CA ASP A 76 6.28 15.31 -4.04
C ASP A 76 5.65 13.92 -3.94
N TYR A 77 6.48 12.87 -3.88
CA TYR A 77 6.02 11.50 -3.73
C TYR A 77 5.26 11.30 -2.41
N VAL A 78 5.80 11.80 -1.29
CA VAL A 78 5.16 11.72 0.02
C VAL A 78 3.82 12.47 0.02
N LYS A 79 3.79 13.69 -0.53
CA LYS A 79 2.55 14.50 -0.63
C LYS A 79 1.49 13.80 -1.46
N ALA A 80 1.87 13.22 -2.60
CA ALA A 80 0.93 12.57 -3.51
C ALA A 80 0.42 11.21 -2.99
N THR A 81 1.27 10.45 -2.30
CA THR A 81 0.92 9.11 -1.79
C THR A 81 0.33 9.14 -0.38
N LYS A 82 0.47 10.26 0.34
CA LYS A 82 0.03 10.44 1.74
C LYS A 82 0.62 9.37 2.69
N ILE A 83 1.80 8.86 2.39
CA ILE A 83 2.52 7.93 3.27
C ILE A 83 2.94 8.63 4.56
N ALA A 84 2.83 7.93 5.68
CA ALA A 84 3.06 8.49 7.00
C ALA A 84 3.73 7.46 7.94
N GLY A 85 4.33 7.94 9.03
CA GLY A 85 4.90 7.09 10.06
C GLY A 85 5.96 6.11 9.54
N PRO A 86 5.95 4.83 9.99
CA PRO A 86 6.97 3.85 9.64
C PRO A 86 6.98 3.49 8.15
N ASP A 87 5.82 3.57 7.47
CA ASP A 87 5.74 3.35 6.03
C ASP A 87 6.62 4.34 5.24
N LYS A 88 6.75 5.58 5.73
CA LYS A 88 7.61 6.59 5.09
C LYS A 88 9.07 6.14 5.04
N VAL A 89 9.56 5.54 6.12
CA VAL A 89 10.93 5.00 6.23
C VAL A 89 11.10 3.80 5.30
N ILE A 90 10.13 2.87 5.29
CA ILE A 90 10.16 1.70 4.40
C ILE A 90 10.20 2.15 2.94
N GLN A 91 9.34 3.09 2.55
CA GLN A 91 9.32 3.64 1.19
C GLN A 91 10.62 4.35 0.83
N LEU A 92 11.25 5.06 1.78
CA LEU A 92 12.54 5.72 1.57
C LEU A 92 13.66 4.71 1.33
N LEU A 93 13.72 3.63 2.13
CA LEU A 93 14.70 2.55 1.96
C LEU A 93 14.54 1.83 0.61
N GLU A 94 13.35 1.84 0.06
CA GLU A 94 13.07 1.27 -1.25
C GLU A 94 13.35 2.23 -2.42
N CYS A 95 13.62 3.50 -2.13
CA CYS A 95 14.16 4.44 -3.13
C CYS A 95 15.67 4.26 -3.29
N CYS A 96 16.35 3.73 -2.27
CA CYS A 96 17.77 3.44 -2.33
C CYS A 96 18.04 2.20 -3.20
N ASP A 97 19.07 2.27 -4.03
CA ASP A 97 19.58 1.08 -4.72
C ASP A 97 20.09 0.02 -3.73
N ASP A 98 20.18 -1.23 -4.18
CA ASP A 98 20.56 -2.39 -3.36
C ASP A 98 21.91 -2.22 -2.64
N ARG A 99 22.87 -1.55 -3.28
CA ARG A 99 24.20 -1.29 -2.74
C ARG A 99 24.14 -0.21 -1.67
N LEU A 100 23.51 0.92 -1.97
CA LEU A 100 23.29 2.00 -1.01
C LEU A 100 22.53 1.49 0.22
N ARG A 101 21.45 0.73 0.02
CA ARG A 101 20.65 0.15 1.11
C ARG A 101 21.48 -0.74 2.03
N LYS A 102 22.34 -1.60 1.46
CA LYS A 102 23.25 -2.45 2.25
C LYS A 102 24.25 -1.63 3.06
N ASP A 103 24.78 -0.56 2.46
CA ASP A 103 25.76 0.32 3.10
C ASP A 103 25.16 1.06 4.30
N ILE A 104 24.02 1.74 4.10
CA ILE A 104 23.35 2.50 5.18
C ILE A 104 22.83 1.58 6.30
N THR A 105 22.37 0.36 5.96
CA THR A 105 21.92 -0.64 6.95
C THR A 105 23.10 -1.13 7.79
N ARG A 106 24.27 -1.34 7.17
CA ARG A 106 25.49 -1.69 7.88
C ARG A 106 25.97 -0.56 8.77
N ALA A 107 25.99 0.67 8.26
CA ALA A 107 26.43 1.86 8.99
C ALA A 107 25.56 2.13 10.23
N ALA A 108 24.25 1.84 10.14
CA ALA A 108 23.32 1.97 11.24
C ALA A 108 23.38 0.83 12.27
N GLY A 109 24.22 -0.19 12.06
CA GLY A 109 24.32 -1.34 12.96
C GLY A 109 23.13 -2.31 12.89
N GLY A 110 22.35 -2.29 11.81
CA GLY A 110 21.20 -3.16 11.63
C GLY A 110 19.96 -2.42 11.12
N SER A 111 18.80 -2.69 11.73
CA SER A 111 17.51 -2.24 11.20
C SER A 111 17.32 -0.73 11.23
N LEU A 112 16.93 -0.16 10.08
CA LEU A 112 16.64 1.26 9.91
C LEU A 112 15.15 1.62 10.12
N THR A 113 14.26 0.64 10.20
CA THR A 113 12.80 0.86 10.30
C THR A 113 12.33 1.52 11.59
N ASN A 114 13.17 1.56 12.63
CA ASN A 114 12.87 2.26 13.88
C ASN A 114 13.39 3.71 13.90
N LYS A 115 14.11 4.13 12.85
CA LYS A 115 14.64 5.50 12.76
C LYS A 115 13.62 6.43 12.14
N THR A 116 13.81 7.72 12.39
CA THR A 116 13.03 8.75 11.69
C THR A 116 13.49 8.90 10.25
N GLU A 117 12.62 9.43 9.38
CA GLU A 117 12.98 9.77 8.00
C GLU A 117 14.23 10.65 7.91
N ASP A 118 14.33 11.68 8.76
CA ASP A 118 15.45 12.62 8.77
C ASP A 118 16.78 11.91 9.07
N GLU A 119 16.78 10.96 10.01
CA GLU A 119 17.97 10.15 10.29
C GLU A 119 18.37 9.26 9.11
N VAL A 120 17.40 8.71 8.37
CA VAL A 120 17.67 7.87 7.20
C VAL A 120 18.16 8.73 6.03
N LEU A 121 17.58 9.91 5.82
CA LEU A 121 18.04 10.86 4.80
C LEU A 121 19.47 11.34 5.06
N LYS A 122 19.87 11.52 6.33
CA LYS A 122 21.25 11.87 6.70
C LYS A 122 22.25 10.73 6.50
N ALA A 123 21.77 9.49 6.44
CA ALA A 123 22.60 8.31 6.28
C ALA A 123 22.85 7.94 4.81
N ILE A 124 22.03 8.47 3.89
CA ILE A 124 22.18 8.35 2.43
C ILE A 124 23.25 9.33 1.93
#